data_AF-A0A7W9C4Y9-F1
#
_entry.id   AF-A0A7W9C4Y9-F1
#
_cell.length_a   1.000
_cell.length_b   1.000
_cell.length_c   1.000
_cell.angle_alpha   90.00
_cell.angle_beta   90.00
_cell.angle_gamma   90.00
#
_symmetry.space_group_name_H-M   'P 1'
#
loop_
_entity.id
_entity.type
_entity.pdbx_description
1 polymer ?
#
loop_
_entity_poly.entity_id
_entity_poly.type
_entity_poly.pdbx_seq_one_letter_code
_entity_poly.pdbx_strand_id
1 'polypeptide(L)'
;MWVSLTIAGLMLQQAPAAGLVSYEESVRCAGLTQAASELEGGESAEGRSLYDAALFWSLAAMQAATAAGKPARAAEADQTRARIEAVRQLSADAPAARAALQRCRRKTPNLN
;
A
#
# COMPACT_ATOMS: atom_id res chain seq x y z
N MET A 1 -14.56 12.67 50.48
CA MET A 1 -13.38 12.76 49.58
C MET A 1 -13.65 11.87 48.38
N TRP A 2 -13.84 12.48 47.21
CA TRP A 2 -13.88 11.81 45.92
C TRP A 2 -12.47 11.36 45.52
N VAL A 3 -12.33 10.21 44.84
CA VAL A 3 -11.61 10.08 43.56
C VAL A 3 -12.15 8.85 42.83
N SER A 4 -12.85 9.08 41.72
CA SER A 4 -13.09 8.08 40.68
C SER A 4 -11.80 7.88 39.89
N LEU A 5 -11.37 6.63 39.67
CA LEU A 5 -10.23 6.33 38.79
C LEU A 5 -10.69 5.39 37.66
N THR A 6 -11.23 5.99 36.61
CA THR A 6 -11.43 5.38 35.30
C THR A 6 -10.11 5.39 34.54
N ILE A 7 -9.45 4.25 34.40
CA ILE A 7 -8.32 4.10 33.48
C ILE A 7 -8.82 3.36 32.24
N ALA A 8 -9.36 4.12 31.29
CA ALA A 8 -9.48 3.66 29.92
C ALA A 8 -8.11 3.84 29.26
N GLY A 9 -7.28 2.80 29.31
CA GLY A 9 -6.03 2.75 28.57
C GLY A 9 -6.29 2.62 27.08
N LEU A 10 -6.40 3.75 26.37
CA LEU A 10 -6.29 3.75 24.92
C LEU A 10 -4.83 3.44 24.57
N MET A 11 -4.56 2.19 24.18
CA MET A 11 -3.34 1.82 23.48
C MET A 11 -3.38 2.49 22.11
N LEU A 12 -2.89 3.72 22.04
CA LEU A 12 -2.62 4.39 20.77
C LEU A 12 -1.40 3.67 20.15
N GLN A 13 -1.66 2.58 19.42
CA GLN A 13 -0.66 1.98 18.54
C GLN A 13 -0.32 3.03 17.48
N GLN A 14 0.77 3.75 17.72
CA GLN A 14 1.38 4.62 16.74
C GLN A 14 1.93 3.74 15.63
N ALA A 15 1.15 3.56 14.56
CA ALA A 15 1.64 2.98 13.33
C ALA A 15 2.88 3.78 12.89
N PRO A 16 4.00 3.12 12.54
CA PRO A 16 5.22 3.79 12.19
C PRO A 16 4.97 4.79 11.06
N ALA A 17 5.23 6.06 11.37
CA ALA A 17 5.18 7.25 10.54
C ALA A 17 4.48 7.10 9.16
N ALA A 18 3.19 7.39 9.13
CA ALA A 18 2.44 7.74 7.92
C ALA A 18 2.94 9.05 7.23
N GLY A 19 4.20 9.44 7.45
CA GLY A 19 4.82 10.68 6.98
C GLY A 19 6.03 10.49 6.06
N LEU A 20 6.43 9.25 5.73
CA LEU A 20 7.59 9.02 4.85
C LEU A 20 7.25 8.91 3.36
N VAL A 21 5.97 8.66 3.01
CA VAL A 21 5.53 8.46 1.62
C VAL A 21 4.20 9.18 1.40
N SER A 22 4.07 9.91 0.28
CA SER A 22 2.84 10.65 -0.02
C SER A 22 1.68 9.69 -0.34
N TYR A 23 0.44 10.18 -0.19
CA TYR A 23 -0.76 9.44 -0.59
C TYR A 23 -0.69 9.00 -2.06
N GLU A 24 -0.28 9.90 -2.96
CA GLU A 24 -0.15 9.61 -4.39
C GLU A 24 0.88 8.50 -4.66
N GLU A 25 2.05 8.59 -4.02
CA GLU A 25 3.07 7.55 -4.17
C GLU A 25 2.58 6.20 -3.64
N SER A 26 1.88 6.19 -2.51
CA SER A 26 1.33 4.97 -1.91
C SER A 26 0.28 4.32 -2.81
N VAL A 27 -0.64 5.10 -3.38
CA VAL A 27 -1.64 4.62 -4.35
C VAL A 27 -0.97 4.06 -5.60
N ARG A 28 0.02 4.78 -6.14
CA ARG A 28 0.77 4.33 -7.32
C ARG A 28 1.49 3.01 -7.06
N CYS A 29 2.16 2.88 -5.92
CA CYS A 29 2.85 1.65 -5.55
C CYS A 29 1.86 0.51 -5.31
N ALA A 30 0.73 0.75 -4.64
CA ALA A 30 -0.32 -0.25 -4.45
C ALA A 30 -0.81 -0.81 -5.80
N GLY A 31 -1.12 0.08 -6.75
CA GLY A 31 -1.53 -0.32 -8.09
C GLY A 31 -0.48 -1.15 -8.84
N LEU A 32 0.78 -0.70 -8.83
CA LEU A 32 1.88 -1.40 -9.51
C LEU A 32 2.17 -2.78 -8.94
N THR A 33 2.27 -2.90 -7.61
CA THR A 33 2.59 -4.19 -6.97
C THR A 33 1.42 -5.16 -7.03
N GLN A 34 0.18 -4.68 -6.91
CA GLN A 34 -1.00 -5.52 -7.08
C GLN A 34 -1.12 -6.03 -8.51
N ALA A 35 -0.97 -5.14 -9.51
CA ALA A 35 -1.00 -5.55 -10.92
C ALA A 35 0.11 -6.57 -11.23
N ALA A 36 1.33 -6.34 -10.72
CA ALA A 36 2.43 -7.28 -10.91
C ALA A 36 2.16 -8.64 -10.25
N SER A 37 1.61 -8.66 -9.04
CA SER A 37 1.22 -9.90 -8.35
C SER A 37 0.14 -10.66 -9.13
N GLU A 38 -0.87 -9.97 -9.65
CA GLU A 38 -1.95 -10.57 -10.46
C GLU A 38 -1.42 -11.14 -11.79
N LEU A 39 -0.49 -10.44 -12.44
CA LEU A 39 0.11 -10.87 -13.71
C LEU A 39 1.11 -12.03 -13.55
N GLU A 40 1.76 -12.15 -12.39
CA GLU A 40 2.70 -13.23 -12.12
C GLU A 40 2.00 -14.54 -11.72
N GLY A 41 0.93 -14.48 -10.92
CA GLY A 41 0.11 -15.64 -10.56
C GLY A 41 0.30 -16.20 -9.14
N GLY A 42 1.28 -15.73 -8.37
CA GLY A 42 1.37 -15.85 -6.92
C GLY A 42 1.99 -17.14 -6.35
N GLU A 43 2.15 -18.19 -7.15
CA GLU A 43 2.64 -19.49 -6.65
C GLU A 43 4.16 -19.54 -6.43
N SER A 44 4.91 -18.71 -7.17
CA SER A 44 6.36 -18.66 -7.08
C SER A 44 6.84 -17.83 -5.88
N ALA A 45 8.14 -17.92 -5.56
CA ALA A 45 8.75 -17.04 -4.55
C ALA A 45 8.66 -15.56 -4.95
N GLU A 46 8.76 -15.26 -6.24
CA GLU A 46 8.56 -13.91 -6.78
C GLU A 46 7.09 -13.49 -6.62
N GLY A 47 6.15 -14.39 -6.91
CA GLY A 47 4.72 -14.17 -6.72
C GLY A 47 4.35 -13.81 -5.30
N ARG A 48 4.88 -14.56 -4.32
CA ARG A 48 4.71 -14.26 -2.89
C ARG A 48 5.31 -12.90 -2.52
N SER A 49 6.52 -12.60 -2.99
CA SER A 49 7.15 -11.29 -2.78
C SER A 49 6.32 -10.13 -3.34
N LEU A 50 5.71 -10.31 -4.52
CA LEU A 50 4.84 -9.31 -5.14
C LEU A 50 3.52 -9.16 -4.37
N TYR A 51 2.96 -10.26 -3.89
CA TYR A 51 1.74 -10.26 -3.06
C TYR A 51 1.96 -9.51 -1.74
N ASP A 52 3.06 -9.79 -1.04
CA ASP A 52 3.42 -9.10 0.21
C ASP A 52 3.60 -7.60 -0.02
N ALA A 53 4.24 -7.23 -1.14
CA ALA A 53 4.37 -5.83 -1.54
C ALA A 53 3.01 -5.18 -1.84
N ALA A 54 2.11 -5.89 -2.51
CA ALA A 54 0.75 -5.42 -2.77
C ALA A 54 -0.04 -5.17 -1.48
N LEU A 55 0.03 -6.09 -0.52
CA LEU A 55 -0.62 -5.94 0.77
C LEU A 55 -0.06 -4.75 1.56
N PHE A 56 1.27 -4.65 1.65
CA PHE A 56 1.95 -3.54 2.31
C PHE A 56 1.50 -2.18 1.73
N TRP A 57 1.56 -2.03 0.40
CA TRP A 57 1.24 -0.76 -0.23
C TRP A 57 -0.24 -0.42 -0.19
N SER A 58 -1.14 -1.42 -0.22
CA SER A 58 -2.57 -1.19 -0.04
C SER A 58 -2.87 -0.61 1.35
N LEU A 59 -2.28 -1.19 2.40
CA LEU A 59 -2.41 -0.69 3.76
C LEU A 59 -1.76 0.69 3.93
N ALA A 60 -0.60 0.92 3.32
CA ALA A 60 0.07 2.21 3.34
C ALA A 60 -0.79 3.30 2.65
N ALA A 61 -1.43 2.98 1.52
CA ALA A 61 -2.32 3.90 0.81
C ALA A 61 -3.54 4.28 1.67
N MET A 62 -4.13 3.32 2.39
CA MET A 62 -5.24 3.59 3.29
C MET A 62 -4.83 4.46 4.49
N GLN A 63 -3.67 4.18 5.10
CA GLN A 63 -3.14 5.01 6.19
C GLN A 63 -2.82 6.44 5.73
N ALA A 64 -2.19 6.58 4.55
CA ALA A 64 -1.91 7.88 3.95
C ALA A 64 -3.21 8.62 3.57
N ALA A 65 -4.27 7.91 3.17
CA ALA A 65 -5.58 8.50 2.92
C ALA A 65 -6.17 9.09 4.19
N THR A 66 -6.15 8.33 5.30
CA THR A 66 -6.62 8.80 6.61
C THR A 66 -5.84 10.04 7.06
N ALA A 67 -4.51 10.01 6.96
CA ALA A 67 -3.66 11.15 7.29
C ALA A 67 -3.96 12.38 6.41
N ALA A 68 -4.36 12.17 5.16
CA ALA A 68 -4.75 13.22 4.22
C ALA A 68 -6.24 13.64 4.33
N GLY A 69 -6.99 13.12 5.31
CA GLY A 69 -8.43 13.41 5.46
C GLY A 69 -9.30 12.90 4.32
N LYS A 70 -8.82 11.92 3.54
CA LYS A 70 -9.56 11.33 2.42
C LYS A 70 -10.51 10.23 2.90
N PRO A 71 -11.75 10.16 2.38
CA PRO A 71 -12.67 9.05 2.68
C PRO A 71 -12.12 7.70 2.21
N ALA A 72 -12.33 6.64 3.01
CA ALA A 72 -11.88 5.28 2.69
C ALA A 72 -12.34 4.80 1.29
N ARG A 73 -13.63 4.99 0.98
CA ARG A 73 -14.20 4.64 -0.33
C ARG A 73 -13.50 5.34 -1.51
N ALA A 74 -13.04 6.58 -1.32
CA ALA A 74 -12.30 7.29 -2.36
C ALA A 74 -10.90 6.68 -2.55
N ALA A 75 -10.25 6.29 -1.46
CA ALA A 75 -8.93 5.65 -1.49
C ALA A 75 -8.94 4.25 -2.11
N GLU A 76 -9.96 3.45 -1.83
CA GLU A 76 -10.17 2.15 -2.50
C GLU A 76 -10.39 2.32 -4.00
N ALA A 77 -11.17 3.35 -4.40
CA ALA A 77 -11.39 3.65 -5.81
C ALA A 77 -10.11 4.15 -6.51
N ASP A 78 -9.29 4.95 -5.83
CA ASP A 78 -7.97 5.38 -6.32
C ASP A 78 -7.03 4.19 -6.54
N GLN A 79 -6.94 3.26 -5.57
CA GLN A 79 -6.15 2.03 -5.71
C GLN A 79 -6.65 1.15 -6.87
N THR A 80 -7.97 1.01 -7.02
CA THR A 80 -8.58 0.24 -8.13
C THR A 80 -8.19 0.84 -9.48
N ARG A 81 -8.28 2.17 -9.63
CA ARG A 81 -7.84 2.85 -10.87
C ARG A 81 -6.36 2.66 -11.13
N ALA A 82 -5.53 2.82 -10.10
CA ALA A 82 -4.08 2.66 -10.21
C ALA A 82 -3.70 1.23 -10.63
N ARG A 83 -4.37 0.21 -10.08
CA ARG A 83 -4.22 -1.18 -10.50
C ARG A 83 -4.59 -1.39 -11.96
N ILE A 84 -5.76 -0.93 -12.39
CA ILE A 84 -6.22 -1.11 -13.79
C ILE A 84 -5.22 -0.49 -14.77
N GLU A 85 -4.74 0.71 -14.46
CA GLU A 85 -3.72 1.38 -15.27
C GLU A 85 -2.39 0.63 -15.25
N ALA A 86 -1.95 0.18 -14.08
CA ALA A 86 -0.72 -0.60 -13.95
C ALA A 86 -0.77 -1.93 -14.71
N VAL A 87 -1.90 -2.64 -14.73
CA VAL A 87 -2.07 -3.86 -15.54
C VAL A 87 -1.82 -3.55 -17.01
N ARG A 88 -2.43 -2.48 -17.55
CA ARG A 88 -2.24 -2.08 -18.95
C ARG A 88 -0.78 -1.76 -19.25
N GLN A 89 -0.14 -0.98 -18.38
CA GLN A 89 1.26 -0.57 -18.57
C GLN A 89 2.24 -1.74 -18.47
N LEU A 90 2.05 -2.62 -17.48
CA LEU A 90 2.93 -3.78 -17.26
C LEU A 90 2.75 -4.84 -18.35
N SER A 91 1.51 -5.11 -18.78
CA SER A 91 1.24 -6.01 -19.91
C SER A 91 1.77 -5.48 -21.25
N ALA A 92 1.90 -4.16 -21.39
CA ALA A 92 2.54 -3.51 -22.54
C ALA A 92 4.06 -3.35 -22.38
N ASP A 93 4.67 -3.97 -21.37
CA ASP A 93 6.10 -3.89 -21.06
C ASP A 93 6.65 -2.47 -20.90
N ALA A 94 5.81 -1.52 -20.47
CA ALA A 94 6.20 -0.13 -20.35
C ALA A 94 7.43 0.03 -19.42
N PRO A 95 8.59 0.49 -19.92
CA PRO A 95 9.83 0.51 -19.14
C PRO A 95 9.71 1.37 -17.87
N ALA A 96 8.97 2.48 -17.96
CA ALA A 96 8.73 3.37 -16.84
C ALA A 96 7.93 2.70 -15.71
N ALA A 97 6.92 1.88 -16.07
CA ALA A 97 6.10 1.15 -15.10
C ALA A 97 6.92 0.04 -14.41
N ARG A 98 7.72 -0.72 -15.17
CA ARG A 98 8.65 -1.72 -14.63
C ARG A 98 9.67 -1.07 -13.67
N ALA A 99 10.25 0.07 -14.06
CA ALA A 99 11.19 0.80 -13.20
C ALA A 99 10.51 1.34 -11.92
N ALA A 100 9.26 1.80 -12.01
CA ALA A 100 8.48 2.26 -10.88
C ALA A 100 8.14 1.10 -9.92
N LEU A 101 7.70 -0.04 -10.46
CA LEU A 101 7.46 -1.26 -9.68
C LEU A 101 8.69 -1.66 -8.87
N GLN A 102 9.87 -1.69 -9.50
CA GLN A 102 11.11 -2.02 -8.81
C GLN A 102 11.47 -1.02 -7.70
N ARG A 103 11.16 0.27 -7.87
CA ARG A 103 11.30 1.27 -6.78
C ARG A 103 10.35 0.98 -5.63
N CYS A 104 9.09 0.66 -5.91
CA CYS A 104 8.09 0.31 -4.89
C CYS A 104 8.50 -0.94 -4.11
N ARG A 105 8.98 -1.99 -4.80
CA ARG A 105 9.47 -3.23 -4.17
C ARG A 105 10.65 -3.00 -3.24
N ARG A 106 11.63 -2.16 -3.63
CA ARG A 106 12.77 -1.82 -2.77
C ARG A 106 12.39 -1.06 -1.49
N LYS A 107 11.24 -0.38 -1.51
CA LYS A 107 10.70 0.35 -0.36
C LYS A 107 9.76 -0.51 0.49
N THR A 108 9.40 -1.71 0.03
CA THR A 108 8.63 -2.68 0.80
C THR A 108 9.55 -3.34 1.84
N PRO A 109 9.18 -3.35 3.13
CA PRO A 109 9.92 -4.10 4.16
C PRO A 109 9.96 -5.60 3.82
N ASN A 110 11.08 -6.27 4.12
CA ASN A 110 11.10 -7.73 4.05
C ASN A 110 10.27 -8.32 5.20
N LEU A 111 9.27 -9.13 4.89
CA LEU A 111 8.36 -9.75 5.85
C LEU A 111 8.72 -11.22 6.16
N ASN A 112 9.83 -11.72 5.58
CA ASN A 112 10.37 -13.07 5.77
C ASN A 112 11.68 -13.07 6.54
#